data_AF-A0A927FSA0-F1
#
_entry.id   AF-A0A927FSA0-F1
#
_cell.length_a   1.000
_cell.length_b   1.000
_cell.length_c   1.000
_cell.angle_alpha   90.00
_cell.angle_beta   90.00
_cell.angle_gamma   90.00
#
_symmetry.space_group_name_H-M   'P 1'
#
loop_
_entity.id
_entity.type
_entity.pdbx_description
1 polymer ?
#
loop_
_entity_poly.entity_id
_entity_poly.type
_entity_poly.pdbx_seq_one_letter_code
_entity_poly.pdbx_strand_id
1 'polypeptide(L)'
;MTLDDLKRLFTRQTLFRLDAILSPRLVPIFYLLGLAAILLWAIAHFFFRFSTGFGDGLWGILEIVVFGLLAFVGLRILCEALLVYFRAHEIDGEPGPRSRYSASLLDEVRDAIRDLAEQGDDGTYGEADEYEITPATDPAPYRPSPAEERTQREPATRPGETFKPRRTAKRTPPGSSIT
;
A
#
# COMPACT_ATOMS: atom_id res chain seq x y z
N MET A 1 -20.89 -21.65 0.92
CA MET A 1 -20.05 -21.49 -0.28
C MET A 1 -19.75 -22.87 -0.82
N THR A 2 -20.10 -23.13 -2.08
CA THR A 2 -19.89 -24.43 -2.74
C THR A 2 -18.43 -24.56 -3.18
N LEU A 3 -17.89 -25.77 -3.17
CA LEU A 3 -16.51 -26.05 -3.60
C LEU A 3 -16.24 -25.58 -5.04
N ASP A 4 -17.28 -25.53 -5.87
CA ASP A 4 -17.22 -25.04 -7.23
C ASP A 4 -16.96 -23.53 -7.32
N ASP A 5 -17.47 -22.72 -6.38
CA ASP A 5 -17.17 -21.28 -6.33
C ASP A 5 -15.75 -21.01 -5.85
N LEU A 6 -15.24 -21.81 -4.90
CA LEU A 6 -13.82 -21.81 -4.52
C LEU A 6 -12.96 -22.18 -5.73
N LYS A 7 -13.29 -23.27 -6.42
CA LYS A 7 -12.58 -23.70 -7.63
C LYS A 7 -12.62 -22.63 -8.72
N ARG A 8 -13.74 -21.93 -8.90
CA ARG A 8 -13.93 -20.88 -9.90
C ARG A 8 -13.26 -19.55 -9.54
N LEU A 9 -13.17 -19.22 -8.25
CA LEU A 9 -12.41 -18.08 -7.73
C LEU A 9 -10.90 -18.32 -7.76
N PHE A 10 -10.46 -19.56 -7.49
CA PHE A 10 -9.06 -19.93 -7.66
C PHE A 10 -8.67 -19.98 -9.15
N THR A 11 -9.52 -20.46 -10.06
CA THR A 11 -9.07 -20.72 -11.44
C THR A 11 -8.96 -19.55 -12.40
N ARG A 12 -9.62 -18.39 -12.20
CA ARG A 12 -9.86 -17.49 -13.37
C ARG A 12 -9.14 -16.15 -13.50
N GLN A 13 -8.64 -15.50 -12.45
CA GLN A 13 -7.95 -14.21 -12.68
C GLN A 13 -7.18 -13.64 -11.48
N THR A 14 -7.55 -14.04 -10.26
CA THR A 14 -6.92 -13.54 -9.03
C THR A 14 -5.76 -14.41 -8.57
N LEU A 15 -5.73 -15.72 -8.89
CA LEU A 15 -4.57 -16.56 -8.62
C LEU A 15 -3.33 -16.13 -9.40
N PHE A 16 -3.44 -15.65 -10.64
CA PHE A 16 -2.25 -15.28 -11.41
C PHE A 16 -1.47 -14.11 -10.80
N ARG A 17 -2.15 -13.19 -10.09
CA ARG A 17 -1.50 -12.08 -9.38
C ARG A 17 -1.20 -12.39 -7.92
N LEU A 18 -1.97 -13.28 -7.27
CA LEU A 18 -1.61 -13.76 -5.94
C LEU A 18 -0.40 -14.69 -5.99
N ASP A 19 -0.31 -15.61 -6.94
CA ASP A 19 0.79 -16.57 -7.07
C ASP A 19 2.13 -15.84 -7.28
N ALA A 20 2.16 -14.83 -8.14
CA ALA A 20 3.34 -13.98 -8.38
C ALA A 20 3.78 -13.11 -7.18
N ILE A 21 2.90 -12.88 -6.20
CA ILE A 21 3.18 -12.10 -4.98
C ILE A 21 3.40 -13.01 -3.77
N LEU A 22 2.75 -14.17 -3.75
CA LEU A 22 2.84 -15.17 -2.70
C LEU A 22 4.10 -16.02 -2.88
N SER A 23 4.54 -16.30 -4.12
CA SER A 23 5.77 -17.03 -4.46
C SER A 23 6.98 -16.65 -3.56
N PRO A 24 7.39 -15.36 -3.44
CA PRO A 24 8.55 -15.00 -2.63
C PRO A 24 8.33 -15.15 -1.11
N ARG A 25 7.08 -15.25 -0.62
CA ARG A 25 6.77 -15.35 0.82
C ARG A 25 6.23 -16.71 1.25
N LEU A 26 5.84 -17.57 0.31
CA LEU A 26 5.24 -18.86 0.62
C LEU A 26 6.26 -19.79 1.27
N VAL A 27 7.49 -19.80 0.76
CA VAL A 27 8.58 -20.65 1.26
C VAL A 27 8.89 -20.41 2.75
N PRO A 28 9.15 -19.17 3.22
CA PRO A 28 9.41 -18.95 4.64
C PRO A 28 8.20 -19.26 5.52
N ILE A 29 6.96 -18.98 5.06
CA ILE A 29 5.74 -19.33 5.82
C ILE A 29 5.60 -20.84 5.95
N PHE A 30 5.81 -21.57 4.85
CA PHE A 30 5.70 -23.04 4.82
C PHE A 30 6.79 -23.69 5.66
N TYR A 31 7.99 -23.12 5.68
CA TYR A 31 9.08 -23.59 6.53
C TYR A 31 8.76 -23.42 8.02
N LEU A 32 8.25 -22.24 8.43
CA LEU A 32 7.84 -22.00 9.81
C LEU A 32 6.69 -22.91 10.23
N LEU A 33 5.70 -23.08 9.36
CA LEU A 33 4.55 -23.94 9.61
C LEU A 33 4.96 -25.41 9.71
N GLY A 34 5.82 -25.88 8.81
CA GLY A 34 6.36 -27.24 8.84
C GLY A 34 7.20 -27.48 10.10
N LEU A 35 8.05 -26.52 10.48
CA LEU A 35 8.83 -26.60 11.72
C LEU A 35 7.91 -26.66 12.96
N ALA A 36 6.88 -25.82 13.00
CA ALA A 36 5.91 -25.81 14.09
C ALA A 36 5.14 -27.15 14.16
N ALA A 37 4.77 -27.73 13.00
CA ALA A 37 4.11 -29.02 12.94
C ALA A 37 5.01 -30.15 13.46
N ILE A 38 6.28 -30.18 13.08
CA ILE A 38 7.25 -31.17 13.58
C ILE A 38 7.44 -31.01 15.09
N LEU A 39 7.55 -29.77 15.58
CA LEU A 39 7.71 -29.49 17.01
C LEU A 39 6.49 -29.95 17.81
N LEU A 40 5.29 -29.59 17.36
CA LEU A 40 4.05 -29.97 18.03
C LEU A 40 3.89 -31.50 18.02
N TRP A 41 4.16 -32.14 16.89
CA TRP A 41 4.17 -33.60 16.77
C TRP A 41 5.15 -34.24 17.77
N ALA A 42 6.38 -33.74 17.85
CA ALA A 42 7.39 -34.26 18.76
C ALA A 42 6.95 -34.18 20.23
N ILE A 43 6.38 -33.04 20.64
CA ILE A 43 5.86 -32.85 22.01
C ILE A 43 4.69 -33.80 22.29
N ALA A 44 3.72 -33.87 21.38
CA ALA A 44 2.56 -34.75 21.53
C ALA A 44 2.98 -36.22 21.59
N HIS A 45 3.88 -36.65 20.71
CA HIS A 45 4.42 -38.02 20.67
C HIS A 45 5.21 -38.34 21.94
N PHE A 46 6.03 -37.40 22.43
CA PHE A 46 6.78 -37.58 23.67
C PHE A 46 5.85 -37.87 24.84
N PHE A 47 4.85 -37.02 25.09
CA PHE A 47 3.91 -37.24 26.19
C PHE A 47 3.06 -38.51 26.01
N PHE A 48 2.67 -38.82 24.78
CA PHE A 48 1.91 -40.03 24.48
C PHE A 48 2.71 -41.30 24.82
N ARG A 49 3.96 -41.40 24.37
CA ARG A 49 4.85 -42.54 24.66
C ARG A 49 5.28 -42.58 26.13
N PHE A 50 5.44 -41.43 26.78
CA PHE A 50 5.78 -41.40 28.19
C PHE A 50 4.60 -41.80 29.09
N SER A 51 3.36 -41.59 28.63
CA SER A 51 2.15 -41.98 29.36
C SER A 51 1.96 -43.49 29.48
N THR A 52 2.48 -44.26 28.51
CA THR A 52 2.40 -45.74 28.51
C THR A 52 3.46 -46.38 29.40
N GLY A 53 4.57 -45.68 29.68
CA GLY A 53 5.59 -46.13 30.62
C GLY A 53 6.96 -45.48 30.39
N PHE A 54 7.85 -45.65 31.36
CA PHE A 54 9.20 -45.04 31.30
C PHE A 54 10.06 -45.59 30.15
N GLY A 55 10.02 -46.92 29.93
CA GLY A 55 10.78 -47.56 28.83
C GLY A 55 10.28 -47.13 27.44
N ASP A 56 8.97 -47.01 27.27
CA ASP A 56 8.35 -46.50 26.05
C ASP A 56 8.68 -45.03 25.81
N GLY A 57 8.77 -44.23 26.87
CA GLY A 57 9.23 -42.84 26.80
C GLY A 57 10.66 -42.73 26.28
N LEU A 58 11.57 -43.57 26.77
CA LEU A 58 12.97 -43.59 26.30
C LEU A 58 13.07 -44.01 24.82
N TRP A 59 12.29 -45.01 24.42
CA TRP A 59 12.15 -45.39 23.01
C TRP A 59 11.53 -44.25 22.17
N GLY A 60 10.55 -43.55 22.73
CA GLY A 60 9.91 -42.39 22.10
C GLY A 60 10.87 -41.25 21.81
N ILE A 61 11.87 -41.00 22.67
CA ILE A 61 12.93 -40.00 22.39
C ILE A 61 13.75 -40.42 21.18
N LEU A 62 14.17 -41.68 21.09
CA LEU A 62 14.89 -42.20 19.93
C LEU A 62 14.06 -42.06 18.65
N GLU A 63 12.77 -42.39 18.74
CA GLU A 63 11.80 -42.24 17.65
C GLU A 63 11.69 -40.78 17.19
N ILE A 64 11.52 -39.84 18.13
CA ILE A 64 11.46 -38.41 17.81
C ILE A 64 12.74 -37.93 17.14
N VAL A 65 13.92 -38.40 17.57
CA VAL A 65 15.18 -38.02 16.92
C VAL A 65 15.24 -38.55 15.49
N VAL A 66 14.93 -39.82 15.26
CA VAL A 66 15.00 -40.44 13.93
C VAL A 66 13.94 -39.86 12.99
N PHE A 67 12.67 -39.90 13.40
CA PHE A 67 11.57 -39.43 12.57
C PHE A 67 11.49 -37.91 12.50
N GLY A 68 11.88 -37.20 13.56
CA GLY A 68 11.97 -35.73 13.54
C GLY A 68 13.06 -35.23 12.60
N LEU A 69 14.24 -35.86 12.59
CA LEU A 69 15.28 -35.54 11.60
C LEU A 69 14.84 -35.91 10.19
N LEU A 70 14.21 -37.08 9.99
CA LEU A 70 13.67 -37.48 8.69
C LEU A 70 12.60 -36.49 8.20
N ALA A 71 11.68 -36.07 9.07
CA ALA A 71 10.67 -35.07 8.76
C ALA A 71 11.29 -33.70 8.45
N PHE A 72 12.36 -33.31 9.14
CA PHE A 72 13.10 -32.09 8.84
C PHE A 72 13.76 -32.14 7.46
N VAL A 73 14.38 -33.27 7.10
CA VAL A 73 14.95 -33.48 5.75
C VAL A 73 13.82 -33.49 4.70
N GLY A 74 12.70 -34.16 4.97
CA GLY A 74 11.54 -34.16 4.10
C GLY A 74 10.97 -32.75 3.88
N LEU A 75 10.88 -31.95 4.95
CA LEU A 75 10.47 -30.54 4.89
C LEU A 75 11.43 -29.73 4.01
N ARG A 76 12.75 -29.96 4.12
CA ARG A 76 13.75 -29.32 3.27
C ARG A 76 13.55 -29.65 1.80
N ILE A 77 13.38 -30.93 1.49
CA ILE A 77 13.14 -31.40 0.12
C ILE A 77 11.85 -30.80 -0.43
N LEU A 78 10.78 -30.76 0.38
CA LEU A 78 9.50 -30.17 -0.01
C LEU A 78 9.61 -28.68 -0.29
N CYS A 79 10.29 -27.91 0.58
CA CYS A 79 10.52 -26.48 0.37
C CYS A 79 11.32 -26.21 -0.91
N GLU A 80 12.36 -27.02 -1.16
CA GLU A 80 13.17 -26.89 -2.38
C GLU A 80 12.37 -27.29 -3.63
N ALA A 81 11.57 -28.36 -3.56
CA ALA A 81 10.69 -28.76 -4.65
C ALA A 81 9.64 -27.68 -4.98
N LEU A 82 9.09 -27.01 -3.95
CA LEU A 82 8.21 -25.86 -4.15
C LEU A 82 8.93 -24.69 -4.84
N LEU A 83 10.16 -24.38 -4.43
CA LEU A 83 10.98 -23.35 -5.09
C LEU A 83 11.24 -23.69 -6.57
N VAL A 84 11.64 -24.93 -6.86
CA VAL A 84 11.88 -25.39 -8.24
C VAL A 84 10.58 -25.37 -9.05
N TYR A 85 9.47 -25.78 -8.46
CA TYR A 85 8.15 -25.76 -9.09
C TYR A 85 7.73 -24.33 -9.45
N PHE A 86 7.76 -23.40 -8.50
CA PHE A 86 7.41 -21.99 -8.77
C PHE A 86 8.37 -21.37 -9.79
N ARG A 87 9.67 -21.63 -9.68
CA ARG A 87 10.66 -21.16 -10.65
C ARG A 87 10.39 -21.68 -12.07
N ALA A 88 9.95 -22.92 -12.22
CA ALA A 88 9.60 -23.49 -13.52
C ALA A 88 8.34 -22.85 -14.13
N HIS A 89 7.40 -22.41 -13.30
CA HIS A 89 6.13 -21.79 -13.74
C HIS A 89 6.21 -20.25 -13.85
N GLU A 90 7.25 -19.61 -13.32
CA GLU A 90 7.51 -18.17 -13.50
C GLU A 90 8.00 -17.82 -14.91
N ILE A 91 8.43 -18.80 -15.72
CA ILE A 91 8.93 -18.58 -17.10
C ILE A 91 7.81 -18.15 -18.07
N ASP A 92 6.54 -18.40 -17.75
CA ASP A 92 5.41 -18.04 -18.61
C ASP A 92 4.79 -16.67 -18.29
N GLY A 93 5.29 -15.97 -17.27
CA GLY A 93 4.82 -14.65 -16.86
C GLY A 93 5.85 -13.58 -17.19
N GLU A 94 5.66 -12.84 -18.28
CA GLU A 94 6.42 -11.61 -18.55
C GLU A 94 6.53 -10.77 -17.25
N PRO A 95 7.75 -10.49 -16.77
CA PRO A 95 7.94 -9.66 -15.59
C PRO A 95 7.61 -8.20 -15.98
N GLY A 96 6.32 -7.86 -15.91
CA GLY A 96 5.88 -6.48 -16.00
C GLY A 96 6.68 -5.62 -15.01
N PRO A 97 7.23 -4.47 -15.44
CA PRO A 97 8.28 -3.76 -14.72
C PRO A 97 7.82 -3.40 -13.30
N ARG A 98 8.37 -4.10 -12.31
CA ARG A 98 8.16 -3.80 -10.89
C ARG A 98 8.82 -2.45 -10.57
N SER A 99 7.97 -1.45 -10.35
CA SER A 99 8.18 -0.26 -9.54
C SER A 99 9.57 0.41 -9.61
N ARG A 100 9.85 1.13 -10.70
CA ARG A 100 10.78 2.27 -10.70
C ARG A 100 10.09 3.62 -10.41
N TYR A 101 8.84 3.59 -9.94
CA TYR A 101 8.05 4.80 -9.72
C TYR A 101 8.58 5.69 -8.58
N SER A 102 9.30 5.14 -7.58
CA SER A 102 9.72 5.93 -6.41
C SER A 102 10.84 6.93 -6.71
N ALA A 103 11.75 6.59 -7.63
CA ALA A 103 12.81 7.51 -8.06
C ALA A 103 12.32 8.45 -9.16
N SER A 104 11.45 7.95 -10.06
CA SER A 104 10.88 8.72 -11.17
C SER A 104 9.92 9.82 -10.69
N LEU A 105 9.06 9.57 -9.70
CA LEU A 105 8.06 10.56 -9.27
C LEU A 105 8.69 11.77 -8.58
N LEU A 106 9.79 11.60 -7.82
CA LEU A 106 10.47 12.73 -7.19
C LEU A 106 11.28 13.55 -8.19
N ASP A 107 11.89 12.89 -9.18
CA ASP A 107 12.57 13.60 -10.27
C ASP A 107 11.57 14.30 -11.18
N GLU A 108 10.45 13.65 -11.53
CA GLU A 108 9.37 14.25 -12.34
C GLU A 108 8.69 15.43 -11.62
N VAL A 109 8.46 15.33 -10.30
CA VAL A 109 7.96 16.46 -9.50
C VAL A 109 9.02 17.57 -9.40
N ARG A 110 10.30 17.25 -9.25
CA ARG A 110 11.39 18.22 -9.25
C ARG A 110 11.53 18.94 -10.59
N ASP A 111 11.42 18.20 -11.69
CA ASP A 111 11.47 18.72 -13.05
C ASP A 111 10.26 19.61 -13.32
N ALA A 112 9.06 19.19 -12.93
CA ALA A 112 7.86 20.01 -13.00
C ALA A 112 7.95 21.30 -12.13
N ILE A 113 8.60 21.24 -10.97
CA ILE A 113 8.88 22.44 -10.14
C ILE A 113 9.91 23.35 -10.82
N ARG A 114 10.92 22.78 -11.48
CA ARG A 114 11.95 23.52 -12.23
C ARG A 114 11.33 24.24 -13.42
N ASP A 115 10.50 23.55 -14.20
CA ASP A 115 9.72 24.10 -15.30
C ASP A 115 8.80 25.22 -14.82
N LEU A 116 8.10 25.04 -13.69
CA LEU A 116 7.23 26.08 -13.14
C LEU A 116 8.02 27.32 -12.66
N ALA A 117 9.25 27.12 -12.19
CA ALA A 117 10.14 28.22 -11.78
C ALA A 117 10.73 28.97 -12.98
N GLU A 118 11.05 28.28 -14.08
CA GLU A 118 11.51 28.90 -15.33
C GLU A 118 10.36 29.58 -16.08
N GLN A 119 9.16 28.99 -16.07
CA GLN A 119 7.94 29.62 -16.60
C GLN A 119 7.48 30.85 -15.79
N GLY A 120 7.95 31.01 -14.55
CA GLY A 120 7.63 32.12 -13.65
C GLY A 120 8.51 33.37 -13.83
N ASP A 121 9.57 33.32 -14.65
CA ASP A 121 10.53 34.43 -14.82
C ASP A 121 10.30 35.25 -16.11
N ASP A 122 9.41 34.79 -17.00
CA ASP A 122 9.20 35.40 -18.33
C ASP A 122 7.93 36.27 -18.43
N GLY A 123 7.24 36.51 -17.31
CA GLY A 123 5.94 37.17 -17.31
C GLY A 123 5.72 38.11 -16.13
N THR A 124 6.19 39.35 -16.30
CA THR A 124 5.67 40.53 -15.56
C THR A 124 6.14 40.68 -14.09
N TYR A 125 7.44 40.93 -13.89
CA TYR A 125 7.96 41.60 -12.68
C TYR A 125 8.88 42.79 -12.99
N GLY A 126 8.70 43.42 -14.15
CA GLY A 126 9.46 44.61 -14.58
C GLY A 126 8.71 45.95 -14.46
N GLU A 127 7.56 46.00 -13.79
CA GLU A 127 6.71 47.21 -13.74
C GLU A 127 6.14 47.47 -12.32
N ALA A 128 6.89 47.09 -11.28
CA ALA A 128 6.55 47.38 -9.88
C ALA A 128 7.52 48.38 -9.21
N ASP A 129 8.72 48.58 -9.76
CA ASP A 129 9.78 49.34 -9.07
C ASP A 129 9.92 50.80 -9.54
N GLU A 130 9.23 51.23 -10.61
CA GLU A 130 9.29 52.64 -11.08
C GLU A 130 8.27 53.57 -10.40
N TYR A 131 7.44 53.05 -9.48
CA TYR A 131 6.45 53.84 -8.75
C TYR A 131 6.80 54.08 -7.26
N GLU A 132 7.95 53.61 -6.76
CA GLU A 132 8.39 53.80 -5.36
C GLU A 132 9.50 54.86 -5.21
N ILE A 133 9.58 55.83 -6.14
CA ILE A 133 10.38 57.06 -5.97
C ILE A 133 9.52 58.26 -6.35
N THR A 134 8.45 58.51 -5.59
CA THR A 134 7.73 59.80 -5.64
C THR A 134 7.72 60.45 -4.26
N PRO A 135 8.16 61.71 -4.12
CA PRO A 135 8.24 62.41 -2.84
C PRO A 135 6.87 62.62 -2.18
N ALA A 136 6.85 62.56 -0.85
CA ALA A 136 5.69 62.42 0.04
C ALA A 136 4.70 63.61 0.08
N THR A 137 4.06 63.97 -1.04
CA THR A 137 3.07 65.06 -1.04
C THR A 137 1.81 64.86 -1.88
N ASP A 138 1.58 63.68 -2.47
CA ASP A 138 0.32 63.42 -3.21
C ASP A 138 -0.53 62.31 -2.55
N PRO A 139 -1.86 62.48 -2.42
CA PRO A 139 -2.74 61.49 -1.83
C PRO A 139 -2.89 60.27 -2.76
N ALA A 140 -2.75 59.07 -2.19
CA ALA A 140 -2.82 57.81 -2.92
C ALA A 140 -4.15 57.67 -3.71
N PRO A 141 -4.11 57.20 -4.98
CA PRO A 141 -5.31 56.94 -5.77
C PRO A 141 -6.19 55.85 -5.14
N TYR A 142 -7.50 56.09 -5.08
CA TYR A 142 -8.49 55.13 -4.63
C TYR A 142 -8.49 53.87 -5.51
N ARG A 143 -8.08 52.72 -4.95
CA ARG A 143 -8.22 51.40 -5.57
C ARG A 143 -9.42 50.66 -4.95
N PRO A 144 -10.48 50.33 -5.71
CA PRO A 144 -11.57 49.51 -5.20
C PRO A 144 -11.06 48.09 -4.96
N SER A 145 -11.18 47.61 -3.72
CA SER A 145 -10.89 46.22 -3.33
C SER A 145 -11.97 45.29 -3.87
N PRO A 146 -11.66 44.32 -4.75
CA PRO A 146 -12.58 43.25 -5.08
C PRO A 146 -12.37 42.12 -4.08
N ALA A 147 -13.31 42.07 -3.14
CA ALA A 147 -13.67 40.94 -2.30
C ALA A 147 -13.29 39.55 -2.88
N GLU A 148 -12.12 39.04 -2.50
CA GLU A 148 -11.85 37.61 -2.33
C GLU A 148 -11.00 37.40 -1.07
N GLU A 149 -11.51 37.92 0.06
CA GLU A 149 -11.16 37.36 1.36
C GLU A 149 -11.62 35.91 1.36
N ARG A 150 -10.65 35.02 1.11
CA ARG A 150 -10.68 33.63 1.55
C ARG A 150 -11.29 33.64 2.93
N THR A 151 -12.49 33.07 3.07
CA THR A 151 -13.20 33.04 4.34
C THR A 151 -12.32 32.27 5.32
N GLN A 152 -11.55 33.01 6.12
CA GLN A 152 -10.65 32.46 7.10
C GLN A 152 -11.54 31.74 8.10
N ARG A 153 -11.37 30.42 8.22
CA ARG A 153 -12.16 29.62 9.15
C ARG A 153 -11.84 30.09 10.56
N GLU A 154 -12.78 30.77 11.20
CA GLU A 154 -12.64 31.12 12.61
C GLU A 154 -12.51 29.83 13.45
N PRO A 155 -11.62 29.80 14.45
CA PRO A 155 -11.45 28.63 15.30
C PRO A 155 -12.73 28.39 16.12
N ALA A 156 -13.11 27.12 16.27
CA ALA A 156 -14.28 26.73 17.04
C ALA A 156 -14.10 27.16 18.51
N THR A 157 -15.04 27.95 19.04
CA THR A 157 -14.97 28.44 20.42
C THR A 157 -15.57 27.46 21.44
N ARG A 158 -16.16 26.34 20.99
CA ARG A 158 -16.72 25.28 21.85
C ARG A 158 -16.48 23.88 21.26
N PRO A 159 -16.26 22.85 22.10
CA PRO A 159 -16.15 21.47 21.63
C PRO A 159 -17.47 20.97 21.01
N GLY A 160 -17.41 20.42 19.80
CA GLY A 160 -18.54 19.77 19.12
C GLY A 160 -19.26 20.59 18.04
N GLU A 161 -18.79 21.79 17.71
CA GLU A 161 -19.44 22.64 16.70
C GLU A 161 -18.98 22.29 15.27
N THR A 162 -19.92 21.88 14.41
CA THR A 162 -19.65 21.53 13.01
C THR A 162 -19.82 22.73 12.08
N PHE A 163 -18.84 22.97 11.21
CA PHE A 163 -18.82 24.08 10.25
C PHE A 163 -20.02 24.04 9.30
N LYS A 164 -20.78 25.14 9.20
CA LYS A 164 -21.90 25.29 8.26
C LYS A 164 -21.49 26.21 7.11
N PRO A 165 -21.32 25.69 5.87
CA PRO A 165 -21.06 26.54 4.73
C PRO A 165 -22.27 27.43 4.43
N ARG A 166 -22.03 28.74 4.24
CA ARG A 166 -23.04 29.74 3.89
C ARG A 166 -23.64 29.39 2.51
N ARG A 167 -24.90 28.94 2.47
CA ARG A 167 -25.60 28.65 1.21
C ARG A 167 -25.72 29.93 0.38
N THR A 168 -25.12 29.95 -0.81
CA THR A 168 -25.34 30.98 -1.82
C THR A 168 -26.72 30.81 -2.47
N ALA A 169 -27.33 31.92 -2.89
CA ALA A 169 -28.73 31.99 -3.30
C ALA A 169 -29.08 31.10 -4.52
N LYS A 170 -30.27 30.50 -4.52
CA LYS A 170 -30.82 29.66 -5.61
C LYS A 170 -30.85 30.45 -6.93
N ARG A 171 -30.21 29.92 -7.99
CA ARG A 171 -30.36 30.37 -9.38
C ARG A 171 -31.71 29.88 -9.93
N THR A 172 -32.57 30.79 -10.34
CA THR A 172 -33.79 30.52 -11.13
C THR A 172 -33.38 30.16 -12.57
N PRO A 173 -33.96 29.12 -13.21
CA PRO A 173 -33.64 28.80 -14.60
C PRO A 173 -34.34 29.77 -15.59
N PRO A 174 -33.72 30.12 -16.73
CA PRO A 174 -34.35 30.94 -17.76
C PRO A 174 -35.36 30.12 -18.58
N GLY A 175 -36.48 30.75 -18.94
CA GLY A 175 -37.56 30.14 -19.72
C GLY A 175 -37.16 29.86 -21.17
N SER A 176 -37.47 28.67 -21.66
CA SER A 176 -37.33 28.28 -23.06
C SER A 176 -38.44 28.93 -23.90
N SER A 177 -38.09 29.88 -24.76
CA SER A 177 -38.93 30.33 -25.87
C SER A 177 -38.99 29.23 -26.93
N ILE A 178 -40.18 28.68 -27.17
CA ILE A 178 -40.48 27.82 -28.32
C ILE A 178 -41.34 28.65 -29.27
N THR A 179 -40.86 28.77 -30.51
CA THR A 179 -41.50 29.10 -31.81
C THR A 179 -42.68 30.07 -31.82
#